data_AF-A0A8T3XWT0-F1
#
_entry.id   AF-A0A8T3XWT0-F1
#
_cell.length_a   1.000
_cell.length_b   1.000
_cell.length_c   1.000
_cell.angle_alpha   90.00
_cell.angle_beta   90.00
_cell.angle_gamma   90.00
#
_symmetry.space_group_name_H-M   'P 1'
#
loop_
_entity.id
_entity.type
_entity.pdbx_description
1 polymer ?
#
loop_
_entity_poly.entity_id
_entity_poly.type
_entity_poly.pdbx_seq_one_letter_code
_entity_poly.pdbx_strand_id
1 'polypeptide(L)'
;MPKGQLNPVVAVGIIVAIGIAIGLLYYQSQPPYTPPVVRQPTLAVSSQPLVNNEIVIDSLYLDKAGYVVIHKDVDGSPGAVIGHSELLSDENSKIGISVDSSQVGTNVFAMLHYDDDNDGVYGFPDEDKPVVLQEKAVVKPIAILQQIPTPTPVSAGETKEFKITLDHNVGYSLSKIVVNKGDTVRILAISNQPHDHGIAIDAYDINQVVVKTSFDSPDIIEFTADKAGTFEIYCKTCETGPLGAHPWMKGTLEVK
;
A
#
# COMPACT_ATOMS: atom_id res chain seq x y z
N MET A 1 91.09 6.64 52.74
CA MET A 1 89.94 6.46 51.83
C MET A 1 89.06 5.33 52.37
N PRO A 2 87.88 5.60 52.95
CA PRO A 2 86.92 4.54 53.24
C PRO A 2 85.99 4.34 52.04
N LYS A 3 85.74 3.09 51.65
CA LYS A 3 84.75 2.72 50.64
C LYS A 3 83.35 2.97 51.21
N GLY A 4 82.59 3.87 50.60
CA GLY A 4 81.20 4.13 50.95
C GLY A 4 80.32 2.93 50.63
N GLN A 5 79.96 2.16 51.65
CA GLN A 5 78.99 1.08 51.54
C GLN A 5 77.59 1.70 51.62
N LEU A 6 76.79 1.54 50.56
CA LEU A 6 75.41 2.05 50.52
C LEU A 6 74.56 1.33 51.57
N ASN A 7 73.81 2.11 52.35
CA ASN A 7 72.88 1.66 53.38
C ASN A 7 71.75 0.82 52.72
N PRO A 8 71.44 -0.41 53.20
CA PRO A 8 70.42 -1.28 52.60
C PRO A 8 69.01 -0.66 52.59
N VAL A 9 68.73 0.35 53.41
CA VAL A 9 67.46 1.09 53.40
C VAL A 9 67.30 1.96 52.14
N VAL A 10 68.40 2.45 51.56
CA VAL A 10 68.37 3.31 50.36
C VAL A 10 68.16 2.50 49.08
N ALA A 11 68.58 1.22 49.05
CA ALA A 11 68.42 0.34 47.90
C ALA A 11 66.96 -0.14 47.70
N VAL A 12 66.17 -0.26 48.77
CA VAL A 12 64.76 -0.73 48.70
C VAL A 12 63.80 0.39 48.27
N GLY A 13 64.06 1.65 48.65
CA GLY A 13 63.20 2.79 48.28
C GLY A 13 63.20 3.12 46.78
N ILE A 14 64.30 2.85 46.07
CA ILE A 14 64.44 3.17 44.63
C ILE A 14 63.65 2.18 43.74
N ILE A 15 63.55 0.91 44.15
CA ILE A 15 62.82 -0.12 43.36
C ILE A 15 61.29 0.08 43.45
N VAL A 16 60.78 0.52 44.60
CA VAL A 16 59.35 0.79 44.80
C VAL A 16 58.89 2.03 44.02
N ALA A 17 59.69 3.10 43.98
CA ALA A 17 59.36 4.32 43.24
C ALA A 17 59.37 4.13 41.71
N ILE A 18 60.29 3.31 41.18
CA ILE A 18 60.36 2.99 39.74
C ILE A 18 59.16 2.11 39.31
N GLY A 19 58.75 1.14 40.15
CA GLY A 19 57.57 0.31 39.88
C GLY A 19 56.26 1.10 39.87
N ILE A 20 56.09 2.07 40.78
CA ILE A 20 54.90 2.94 40.83
C ILE A 20 54.88 3.91 39.63
N ALA A 21 56.03 4.48 39.24
CA ALA A 21 56.12 5.35 38.07
C ALA A 21 55.86 4.60 36.76
N ILE A 22 56.39 3.38 36.60
CA ILE A 22 56.11 2.53 35.44
C ILE A 22 54.65 2.08 35.41
N GLY A 23 54.05 1.73 36.57
CA GLY A 23 52.63 1.40 36.66
C GLY A 23 51.70 2.57 36.33
N LEU A 24 52.03 3.79 36.77
CA LEU A 24 51.28 5.00 36.43
C LEU A 24 51.44 5.40 34.96
N LEU A 25 52.65 5.27 34.39
CA LEU A 25 52.89 5.49 32.96
C LEU A 25 52.21 4.42 32.10
N TYR A 26 52.13 3.18 32.57
CA TYR A 26 51.41 2.09 31.90
C TYR A 26 49.88 2.31 31.96
N TYR A 27 49.34 2.73 33.10
CA TYR A 27 47.92 3.06 33.25
C TYR A 27 47.51 4.28 32.39
N GLN A 28 48.34 5.32 32.34
CA GLN A 28 48.10 6.51 31.51
C GLN A 28 48.29 6.24 30.01
N SER A 29 48.93 5.13 29.62
CA SER A 29 49.10 4.72 28.23
C SER A 29 48.11 3.67 27.76
N GLN A 30 47.19 3.22 28.63
CA GLN A 30 46.06 2.43 28.16
C GLN A 30 45.08 3.33 27.42
N PRO A 31 44.61 2.94 26.22
CA PRO A 31 43.47 3.63 25.63
C PRO A 31 42.29 3.57 26.62
N PRO A 32 41.47 4.62 26.72
CA PRO A 32 40.31 4.61 27.60
C PRO A 32 39.49 3.35 27.31
N TYR A 33 39.20 2.57 28.36
CA TYR A 33 38.33 1.41 28.24
C TYR A 33 36.94 1.89 27.79
N THR A 34 36.64 1.66 26.53
CA THR A 34 35.28 1.76 26.03
C THR A 34 34.62 0.40 26.26
N PRO A 35 33.64 0.27 27.18
CA PRO A 35 32.88 -0.95 27.26
C PRO A 35 32.25 -1.23 25.90
N PRO A 36 32.19 -2.50 25.45
CA PRO A 36 31.51 -2.85 24.22
C PRO A 36 30.06 -2.34 24.31
N VAL A 37 29.62 -1.63 23.27
CA VAL A 37 28.22 -1.23 23.16
C VAL A 37 27.42 -2.49 22.88
N VAL A 38 26.82 -3.06 23.93
CA VAL A 38 25.89 -4.18 23.77
C VAL A 38 24.62 -3.61 23.15
N ARG A 39 24.40 -3.94 21.88
CA ARG A 39 23.20 -3.51 21.17
C ARG A 39 22.03 -4.34 21.68
N GLN A 40 20.91 -3.69 21.99
CA GLN A 40 19.71 -4.36 22.45
C GLN A 40 18.81 -4.73 21.28
N PRO A 41 18.05 -5.84 21.36
CA PRO A 41 17.02 -6.17 20.39
C PRO A 41 16.08 -5.01 20.09
N THR A 42 15.76 -4.83 18.81
CA THR A 42 14.84 -3.78 18.35
C THR A 42 13.84 -4.35 17.37
N LEU A 43 12.63 -3.78 17.35
CA LEU A 43 11.58 -4.12 16.41
C LEU A 43 10.92 -2.82 15.93
N ALA A 44 10.92 -2.62 14.62
CA ALA A 44 10.26 -1.53 13.95
C ALA A 44 9.27 -2.10 12.91
N VAL A 45 8.02 -1.65 13.02
CA VAL A 45 6.96 -1.98 12.09
C VAL A 45 5.93 -0.86 12.11
N SER A 46 5.45 -0.50 10.92
CA SER A 46 4.44 0.53 10.74
C SER A 46 3.05 -0.09 10.54
N SER A 47 2.02 0.69 10.86
CA SER A 47 0.65 0.39 10.44
C SER A 47 0.60 0.26 8.92
N GLN A 48 -0.10 -0.74 8.42
CA GLN A 48 -0.09 -1.10 7.01
C GLN A 48 -1.38 -1.82 6.62
N PRO A 49 -1.78 -1.80 5.33
CA PRO A 49 -2.83 -2.68 4.87
C PRO A 49 -2.36 -4.14 4.89
N LEU A 50 -3.28 -5.07 5.12
CA LEU A 50 -3.00 -6.50 4.89
C LEU A 50 -3.07 -6.77 3.38
N VAL A 51 -1.95 -7.11 2.74
CA VAL A 51 -1.87 -7.43 1.31
C VAL A 51 -1.40 -8.88 1.18
N ASN A 52 -2.06 -9.68 0.33
CA ASN A 52 -1.70 -11.09 0.10
C ASN A 52 -1.56 -11.94 1.39
N ASN A 53 -2.34 -11.63 2.43
CA ASN A 53 -2.25 -12.25 3.75
C ASN A 53 -0.84 -12.15 4.39
N GLU A 54 -0.12 -11.06 4.12
CA GLU A 54 1.24 -10.85 4.57
C GLU A 54 1.37 -9.55 5.36
N ILE A 55 2.13 -9.60 6.46
CA ILE A 55 2.53 -8.43 7.24
C ILE A 55 4.03 -8.22 7.06
N VAL A 56 4.43 -7.01 6.68
CA VAL A 56 5.83 -6.68 6.44
C VAL A 56 6.42 -5.98 7.67
N ILE A 57 7.46 -6.57 8.25
CA ILE A 57 8.27 -5.93 9.30
C ILE A 57 9.28 -4.99 8.64
N ASP A 58 9.34 -3.74 9.10
CA ASP A 58 10.22 -2.73 8.51
C ASP A 58 11.68 -3.07 8.76
N SER A 59 12.02 -3.28 10.04
CA SER A 59 13.33 -3.76 10.45
C SER A 59 13.31 -4.32 11.87
N LEU A 60 14.27 -5.18 12.16
CA LEU A 60 14.54 -5.66 13.51
C LEU A 60 16.03 -5.92 13.70
N TYR A 61 16.42 -5.99 14.96
CA TYR A 61 17.69 -6.56 15.39
C TYR A 61 17.47 -7.58 16.50
N LEU A 62 18.17 -8.70 16.40
CA LEU A 62 18.24 -9.76 17.41
C LEU A 62 19.71 -10.00 17.79
N ASP A 63 20.01 -10.00 19.08
CA ASP A 63 21.35 -10.30 19.64
C ASP A 63 21.62 -11.81 19.79
N LYS A 64 20.56 -12.63 19.69
CA LYS A 64 20.56 -14.09 19.61
C LYS A 64 19.50 -14.51 18.57
N ALA A 65 19.72 -15.61 17.86
CA ALA A 65 18.77 -16.13 16.88
C ALA A 65 17.35 -16.29 17.46
N GLY A 66 16.34 -16.09 16.61
CA GLY A 66 14.94 -16.13 17.02
C GLY A 66 13.97 -15.75 15.92
N TYR A 67 12.79 -15.31 16.30
CA TYR A 67 11.64 -15.14 15.41
C TYR A 67 10.96 -13.79 15.65
N VAL A 68 10.24 -13.33 14.64
CA VAL A 68 9.18 -12.34 14.81
C VAL A 68 7.83 -13.02 14.61
N VAL A 69 6.94 -12.82 15.57
CA VAL A 69 5.67 -13.53 15.71
C VAL A 69 4.53 -12.52 15.67
N ILE A 70 3.50 -12.81 14.88
CA ILE A 70 2.28 -12.02 14.82
C ILE A 70 1.24 -12.67 15.73
N HIS A 71 0.74 -11.90 16.69
CA HIS A 71 -0.36 -12.26 17.57
C HIS A 71 -1.61 -11.47 17.20
N LYS A 72 -2.78 -12.12 17.25
CA LYS A 72 -4.06 -11.39 17.16
C LYS A 72 -4.24 -10.47 18.37
N ASP A 73 -4.97 -9.38 18.18
CA ASP A 73 -5.39 -8.52 19.29
C ASP A 73 -6.51 -9.19 20.10
N VAL A 74 -6.35 -9.19 21.42
CA VAL A 74 -7.38 -9.55 22.39
C VAL A 74 -7.41 -8.44 23.42
N ASP A 75 -8.42 -7.57 23.32
CA ASP A 75 -8.64 -6.45 24.24
C ASP A 75 -7.43 -5.52 24.41
N GLY A 76 -6.71 -5.22 23.33
CA GLY A 76 -5.52 -4.37 23.34
C GLY A 76 -4.24 -5.07 23.77
N SER A 77 -4.24 -6.41 23.85
CA SER A 77 -3.10 -7.23 24.26
C SER A 77 -2.81 -8.35 23.25
N PRO A 78 -1.55 -8.84 23.15
CA PRO A 78 -1.21 -9.98 22.33
C PRO A 78 -1.97 -11.25 22.76
N GLY A 79 -2.72 -11.84 21.83
CA GLY A 79 -3.45 -13.09 22.01
C GLY A 79 -2.77 -14.29 21.35
N ALA A 80 -3.55 -15.15 20.71
CA ALA A 80 -3.04 -16.32 19.99
C ALA A 80 -2.14 -15.91 18.80
N VAL A 81 -1.15 -16.77 18.49
CA VAL A 81 -0.29 -16.63 17.31
C VAL A 81 -1.09 -16.86 16.04
N ILE A 82 -0.90 -15.98 15.05
CA ILE A 82 -1.54 -16.05 13.73
C ILE A 82 -0.54 -16.08 12.57
N GLY A 83 0.76 -15.99 12.86
CA GLY A 83 1.85 -16.14 11.89
C GLY A 83 3.21 -15.89 12.55
N HIS A 84 4.29 -16.38 11.94
CA HIS A 84 5.65 -16.17 12.41
C HIS A 84 6.64 -16.19 11.23
N SER A 85 7.83 -15.63 11.43
CA SER A 85 8.93 -15.72 10.46
C SER A 85 9.63 -17.09 10.49
N GLU A 86 10.50 -17.32 9.50
CA GLU A 86 11.60 -18.28 9.63
C GLU A 86 12.60 -17.83 10.72
N LEU A 87 13.61 -18.65 11.01
CA LEU A 87 14.68 -18.32 11.96
C LEU A 87 15.49 -17.11 11.45
N LEU A 88 15.64 -16.10 12.29
CA LEU A 88 16.35 -14.85 12.02
C LEU A 88 17.49 -14.64 13.01
N SER A 89 18.52 -13.92 12.59
CA SER A 89 19.62 -13.46 13.45
C SER A 89 20.10 -12.09 13.02
N ASP A 90 20.76 -11.36 13.91
CA ASP A 90 21.32 -10.03 13.64
C ASP A 90 20.29 -9.04 13.05
N GLU A 91 20.67 -8.26 12.04
CA GLU A 91 19.82 -7.25 11.40
C GLU A 91 19.01 -7.83 10.25
N ASN A 92 17.71 -7.54 10.26
CA ASN A 92 16.81 -7.94 9.20
C ASN A 92 15.89 -6.77 8.83
N SER A 93 15.48 -6.70 7.56
CA SER A 93 14.59 -5.65 7.07
C SER A 93 13.66 -6.19 6.00
N LYS A 94 12.46 -5.61 5.90
CA LYS A 94 11.45 -5.98 4.89
C LYS A 94 11.11 -7.47 4.90
N ILE A 95 10.88 -7.98 6.11
CA ILE A 95 10.55 -9.38 6.34
C ILE A 95 9.05 -9.54 6.18
N GLY A 96 8.64 -10.34 5.21
CA GLY A 96 7.25 -10.70 5.01
C GLY A 96 6.85 -11.88 5.89
N ILE A 97 5.77 -11.73 6.65
CA ILE A 97 5.22 -12.78 7.51
C ILE A 97 3.84 -13.16 7.01
N SER A 98 3.70 -14.40 6.54
CA SER A 98 2.39 -14.97 6.21
C SER A 98 1.55 -15.14 7.46
N VAL A 99 0.30 -14.69 7.41
CA VAL A 99 -0.64 -14.77 8.54
C VAL A 99 -1.95 -15.45 8.15
N ASP A 100 -2.60 -16.09 9.12
CA ASP A 100 -3.99 -16.52 8.99
C ASP A 100 -4.91 -15.30 8.98
N SER A 101 -5.29 -14.86 7.77
CA SER A 101 -6.13 -13.68 7.58
C SER A 101 -7.54 -13.81 8.17
N SER A 102 -8.02 -15.02 8.46
CA SER A 102 -9.30 -15.21 9.14
C SER A 102 -9.28 -14.76 10.60
N GLN A 103 -8.09 -14.67 11.19
CA GLN A 103 -7.86 -14.27 12.58
C GLN A 103 -7.32 -12.83 12.70
N VAL A 104 -7.06 -12.16 11.58
CA VAL A 104 -6.57 -10.77 11.58
C VAL A 104 -7.72 -9.81 11.86
N GLY A 105 -7.62 -9.09 12.98
CA GLY A 105 -8.53 -7.99 13.31
C GLY A 105 -8.08 -6.65 12.72
N THR A 106 -8.67 -5.55 13.22
CA THR A 106 -8.19 -4.19 12.90
C THR A 106 -6.83 -3.87 13.51
N ASN A 107 -6.42 -4.63 14.53
CA ASN A 107 -5.11 -4.55 15.15
C ASN A 107 -4.52 -5.95 15.34
N VAL A 108 -3.19 -6.01 15.31
CA VAL A 108 -2.38 -7.18 15.66
C VAL A 108 -1.11 -6.72 16.37
N PHE A 109 -0.34 -7.66 16.91
CA PHE A 109 0.95 -7.37 17.56
C PHE A 109 2.07 -8.15 16.91
N ALA A 110 3.19 -7.50 16.59
CA ALA A 110 4.44 -8.17 16.29
C ALA A 110 5.29 -8.26 17.56
N MET A 111 5.78 -9.45 17.90
CA MET A 111 6.58 -9.73 19.08
C MET A 111 7.84 -10.49 18.70
N LEU A 112 9.00 -10.13 19.28
CA LEU A 112 10.22 -10.92 19.12
C LEU A 112 10.22 -12.09 20.10
N HIS A 113 10.66 -13.26 19.62
CA HIS A 113 10.92 -14.47 20.42
C HIS A 113 12.36 -14.94 20.17
N TYR A 114 12.99 -15.55 21.17
CA TYR A 114 14.26 -16.25 20.96
C TYR A 114 14.01 -17.70 20.56
N ASP A 115 14.94 -18.25 19.78
CA ASP A 115 15.13 -19.69 19.57
C ASP A 115 15.92 -20.24 20.77
N ASP A 116 15.20 -20.68 21.79
CA ASP A 116 15.75 -20.89 23.13
C ASP A 116 16.31 -22.30 23.34
N ASP A 117 15.77 -23.27 22.62
CA ASP A 117 16.25 -24.66 22.57
C ASP A 117 17.21 -24.93 21.38
N ASN A 118 17.33 -23.97 20.46
CA ASN A 118 18.29 -23.97 19.35
C ASN A 118 18.06 -25.07 18.31
N ASP A 119 16.81 -25.45 18.08
CA ASP A 119 16.43 -26.41 17.05
C ASP A 119 16.01 -25.75 15.72
N GLY A 120 15.81 -24.43 15.72
CA GLY A 120 15.41 -23.65 14.55
C GLY A 120 13.94 -23.86 14.14
N VAL A 121 13.11 -24.42 15.02
CA VAL A 121 11.68 -24.63 14.86
C VAL A 121 10.94 -23.78 15.88
N TYR A 122 9.98 -22.96 15.41
CA TYR A 122 9.21 -22.12 16.32
C TYR A 122 8.33 -22.93 17.30
N GLY A 123 8.55 -22.76 18.60
CA GLY A 123 7.96 -23.55 19.69
C GLY A 123 7.37 -22.75 20.85
N PHE A 124 6.37 -21.89 20.61
CA PHE A 124 5.64 -21.17 21.68
C PHE A 124 4.36 -21.92 22.09
N PRO A 125 3.98 -21.98 23.39
CA PRO A 125 4.42 -21.14 24.52
C PRO A 125 5.60 -21.64 25.35
N ASP A 126 6.12 -22.82 25.07
CA ASP A 126 7.02 -23.52 26.00
C ASP A 126 8.50 -23.16 25.77
N GLU A 127 8.97 -23.40 24.54
CA GLU A 127 10.40 -23.42 24.20
C GLU A 127 10.87 -22.02 23.82
N ASP A 128 10.17 -21.36 22.90
CA ASP A 128 10.56 -20.06 22.35
C ASP A 128 9.87 -18.88 23.01
N LYS A 129 10.55 -18.32 24.02
CA LYS A 129 9.97 -17.27 24.87
C LYS A 129 10.11 -15.88 24.24
N PRO A 130 9.20 -14.96 24.58
CA PRO A 130 9.33 -13.56 24.19
C PRO A 130 10.65 -12.95 24.62
N VAL A 131 11.24 -12.12 23.76
CA VAL A 131 12.38 -11.29 24.11
C VAL A 131 11.92 -10.23 25.11
N VAL A 132 12.51 -10.20 26.30
CA VAL A 132 12.14 -9.27 27.38
C VAL A 132 13.29 -8.31 27.69
N LEU A 133 13.03 -7.00 27.54
CA LEU A 133 13.93 -5.92 27.92
C LEU A 133 13.30 -5.09 29.04
N GLN A 134 14.02 -4.91 30.15
CA GLN A 134 13.53 -4.13 31.29
C GLN A 134 12.13 -4.59 31.74
N GLU A 135 11.94 -5.91 31.86
CA GLU A 135 10.67 -6.57 32.25
C GLU A 135 9.51 -6.40 31.26
N LYS A 136 9.77 -5.90 30.04
CA LYS A 136 8.76 -5.74 28.99
C LYS A 136 9.13 -6.53 27.75
N ALA A 137 8.17 -7.27 27.20
CA ALA A 137 8.35 -7.92 25.92
C ALA A 137 8.64 -6.89 24.82
N VAL A 138 9.51 -7.24 23.87
CA VAL A 138 9.78 -6.43 22.67
C VAL A 138 8.64 -6.66 21.70
N VAL A 139 7.59 -5.85 21.84
CA VAL A 139 6.33 -5.96 21.10
C VAL A 139 5.93 -4.61 20.50
N LYS A 140 5.32 -4.63 19.32
CA LYS A 140 4.78 -3.46 18.63
C LYS A 140 3.34 -3.72 18.16
N PRO A 141 2.38 -2.84 18.48
CA PRO A 141 1.06 -2.90 17.86
C PRO A 141 1.15 -2.50 16.39
N ILE A 142 0.32 -3.12 15.57
CA ILE A 142 0.16 -2.82 14.15
C ILE A 142 -1.32 -2.60 13.91
N ALA A 143 -1.69 -1.39 13.50
CA ALA A 143 -3.03 -1.17 12.97
C ALA A 143 -3.07 -1.71 11.54
N ILE A 144 -4.00 -2.64 11.29
CA ILE A 144 -4.32 -3.09 9.95
C ILE A 144 -5.18 -2.00 9.34
N LEU A 145 -4.55 -1.22 8.47
CA LEU A 145 -5.24 -0.20 7.72
C LEU A 145 -6.23 -0.91 6.83
N GLN A 146 -7.50 -0.50 6.90
CA GLN A 146 -8.43 -0.88 5.85
C GLN A 146 -7.73 -0.50 4.55
N GLN A 147 -7.57 -1.47 3.66
CA GLN A 147 -7.46 -1.10 2.27
C GLN A 147 -8.73 -0.29 2.03
N ILE A 148 -8.59 1.03 1.87
CA ILE A 148 -9.54 1.73 1.02
C ILE A 148 -9.55 0.83 -0.19
N PRO A 149 -10.68 0.19 -0.56
CA PRO A 149 -10.69 -0.61 -1.76
C PRO A 149 -10.10 0.32 -2.79
N THR A 150 -8.87 0.01 -3.24
CA THR A 150 -8.43 0.53 -4.53
C THR A 150 -9.60 0.08 -5.35
N PRO A 151 -10.43 1.01 -5.87
CA PRO A 151 -11.62 0.61 -6.59
C PRO A 151 -11.06 -0.47 -7.49
N THR A 152 -11.57 -1.71 -7.32
CA THR A 152 -11.24 -2.76 -8.26
C THR A 152 -11.31 -2.04 -9.59
N PRO A 153 -10.34 -2.15 -10.49
CA PRO A 153 -10.63 -1.75 -11.85
C PRO A 153 -11.79 -2.67 -12.29
N VAL A 154 -13.03 -2.33 -11.91
CA VAL A 154 -14.11 -2.10 -12.83
C VAL A 154 -13.37 -1.38 -13.91
N SER A 155 -13.04 -2.14 -14.95
CA SER A 155 -12.45 -1.60 -16.15
C SER A 155 -13.19 -0.30 -16.40
N ALA A 156 -12.57 0.85 -16.08
CA ALA A 156 -13.19 2.14 -16.28
C ALA A 156 -13.39 2.13 -17.79
N GLY A 157 -14.64 2.01 -18.22
CA GLY A 157 -14.87 1.65 -19.61
C GLY A 157 -14.23 2.71 -20.48
N GLU A 158 -13.72 2.28 -21.63
CA GLU A 158 -12.94 3.16 -22.48
C GLU A 158 -13.83 4.32 -22.97
N THR A 159 -13.26 5.49 -23.19
CA THR A 159 -13.98 6.55 -23.91
C THR A 159 -14.15 6.12 -25.37
N LYS A 160 -15.39 5.88 -25.78
CA LYS A 160 -15.79 5.57 -27.16
C LYS A 160 -16.34 6.84 -27.81
N GLU A 161 -15.60 7.38 -28.76
CA GLU A 161 -15.99 8.58 -29.50
C GLU A 161 -16.71 8.22 -30.82
N PHE A 162 -17.84 8.87 -31.08
CA PHE A 162 -18.64 8.68 -32.30
C PHE A 162 -18.92 10.02 -32.97
N LYS A 163 -18.56 10.15 -34.25
CA LYS A 163 -18.90 11.31 -35.08
C LYS A 163 -20.19 11.02 -35.83
N ILE A 164 -21.25 11.80 -35.57
CA ILE A 164 -22.58 11.59 -36.13
C ILE A 164 -23.07 12.84 -36.84
N THR A 165 -23.42 12.69 -38.11
CA THR A 165 -24.12 13.70 -38.89
C THR A 165 -25.61 13.38 -38.89
N LEU A 166 -26.43 14.38 -38.56
CA LEU A 166 -27.88 14.33 -38.60
C LEU A 166 -28.34 15.00 -39.90
N ASP A 167 -29.10 14.25 -40.69
CA ASP A 167 -29.68 14.72 -41.95
C ASP A 167 -31.14 14.28 -42.00
N HIS A 168 -32.04 15.21 -42.29
CA HIS A 168 -33.47 14.96 -42.39
C HIS A 168 -33.85 13.93 -43.46
N ASN A 169 -33.10 13.83 -44.56
CA ASN A 169 -33.45 12.97 -45.69
C ASN A 169 -32.96 11.52 -45.51
N VAL A 170 -31.85 11.35 -44.78
CA VAL A 170 -31.18 10.04 -44.65
C VAL A 170 -31.07 9.53 -43.21
N GLY A 171 -31.43 10.36 -42.21
CA GLY A 171 -31.34 10.03 -40.80
C GLY A 171 -29.95 10.28 -40.21
N TYR A 172 -29.53 9.42 -39.29
CA TYR A 172 -28.22 9.49 -38.65
C TYR A 172 -27.17 8.75 -39.47
N SER A 173 -26.01 9.38 -39.69
CA SER A 173 -24.88 8.73 -40.37
C SER A 173 -24.38 7.46 -39.68
N LEU A 174 -24.67 7.32 -38.38
CA LEU A 174 -24.46 6.12 -37.60
C LEU A 174 -25.77 5.77 -36.86
N SER A 175 -26.49 4.78 -37.39
CA SER A 175 -27.76 4.32 -36.82
C SER A 175 -27.60 3.27 -35.71
N LYS A 176 -26.38 2.77 -35.45
CA LYS A 176 -26.10 1.82 -34.37
C LYS A 176 -24.78 2.12 -33.66
N ILE A 177 -24.85 2.30 -32.34
CA ILE A 177 -23.72 2.41 -31.43
C ILE A 177 -23.67 1.14 -30.57
N VAL A 178 -22.48 0.54 -30.42
CA VAL A 178 -22.28 -0.63 -29.56
C VAL A 178 -21.11 -0.35 -28.62
N VAL A 179 -21.36 -0.44 -27.32
CA VAL A 179 -20.37 -0.19 -26.26
C VAL A 179 -20.53 -1.23 -25.14
N ASN A 180 -19.53 -1.32 -24.25
CA ASN A 180 -19.63 -2.14 -23.06
C ASN A 180 -20.22 -1.34 -21.91
N LYS A 181 -20.90 -2.01 -20.98
CA LYS A 181 -21.34 -1.39 -19.74
C LYS A 181 -20.14 -0.81 -19.00
N GLY A 182 -20.23 0.49 -18.68
CA GLY A 182 -19.17 1.26 -18.05
C GLY A 182 -18.32 2.11 -19.00
N ASP A 183 -18.44 1.93 -20.33
CA ASP A 183 -17.78 2.81 -21.31
C ASP A 183 -18.30 4.25 -21.19
N THR A 184 -17.41 5.22 -21.42
CA THR A 184 -17.82 6.62 -21.61
C THR A 184 -18.16 6.82 -23.08
N VAL A 185 -19.43 7.07 -23.41
CA VAL A 185 -19.88 7.36 -24.75
C VAL A 185 -19.77 8.85 -25.00
N ARG A 186 -19.01 9.25 -26.02
CA ARG A 186 -18.86 10.66 -26.44
C ARG A 186 -19.32 10.81 -27.89
N ILE A 187 -20.49 11.40 -28.09
CA ILE A 187 -21.05 11.68 -29.43
C ILE A 187 -20.71 13.11 -29.80
N LEU A 188 -19.98 13.27 -30.91
CA LEU A 188 -19.75 14.54 -31.59
C LEU A 188 -20.83 14.63 -32.66
N ALA A 189 -21.81 15.49 -32.46
CA ALA A 189 -22.97 15.60 -33.33
C ALA A 189 -22.92 16.90 -34.15
N ILE A 190 -23.26 16.79 -35.44
CA ILE A 190 -23.53 17.93 -36.32
C ILE A 190 -24.83 17.72 -37.08
N SER A 191 -25.52 18.80 -37.41
CA SER A 191 -26.60 18.86 -38.39
C SER A 191 -26.05 19.38 -39.70
N ASN A 192 -26.25 18.68 -40.82
CA ASN A 192 -25.81 19.17 -42.14
C ASN A 192 -26.87 20.06 -42.82
N GLN A 193 -27.90 20.47 -42.08
CA GLN A 193 -29.05 21.21 -42.59
C GLN A 193 -29.37 22.43 -41.72
N PRO A 194 -30.04 23.44 -42.28
CA PRO A 194 -30.25 24.73 -41.61
C PRO A 194 -31.38 24.73 -40.57
N HIS A 195 -31.82 23.56 -40.10
CA HIS A 195 -32.89 23.42 -39.10
C HIS A 195 -32.47 22.47 -37.97
N ASP A 196 -33.18 22.58 -36.86
CA ASP A 196 -32.90 21.85 -35.63
C ASP A 196 -33.14 20.36 -35.80
N HIS A 197 -32.10 19.57 -35.51
CA HIS A 197 -32.20 18.14 -35.26
C HIS A 197 -31.86 17.86 -33.81
N GLY A 198 -31.90 16.60 -33.39
CA GLY A 198 -31.53 16.27 -32.02
C GLY A 198 -31.19 14.82 -31.82
N ILE A 199 -30.57 14.54 -30.68
CA ILE A 199 -30.27 13.20 -30.18
C ILE A 199 -30.89 13.11 -28.79
N ALA A 200 -31.88 12.25 -28.66
CA ALA A 200 -32.51 11.89 -27.40
C ALA A 200 -32.28 10.40 -27.11
N ILE A 201 -32.01 10.09 -25.84
CA ILE A 201 -31.86 8.73 -25.31
C ILE A 201 -32.51 8.72 -23.92
N ASP A 202 -33.80 8.38 -23.85
CA ASP A 202 -34.61 8.54 -22.64
C ASP A 202 -34.04 7.77 -21.44
N ALA A 203 -33.46 6.58 -21.67
CA ALA A 203 -32.85 5.78 -20.61
C ALA A 203 -31.66 6.45 -19.92
N TYR A 204 -31.09 7.50 -20.50
CA TYR A 204 -29.98 8.28 -19.95
C TYR A 204 -30.36 9.74 -19.68
N ASP A 205 -31.66 10.09 -19.75
CA ASP A 205 -32.16 11.46 -19.60
C ASP A 205 -31.51 12.47 -20.57
N ILE A 206 -31.11 12.00 -21.75
CA ILE A 206 -30.46 12.82 -22.79
C ILE A 206 -31.51 13.35 -23.75
N ASN A 207 -31.48 14.66 -23.99
CA ASN A 207 -32.25 15.34 -25.03
C ASN A 207 -31.48 16.57 -25.54
N GLN A 208 -30.56 16.35 -26.48
CA GLN A 208 -29.71 17.39 -27.05
C GLN A 208 -30.24 17.84 -28.41
N VAL A 209 -30.52 19.14 -28.56
CA VAL A 209 -30.72 19.75 -29.89
C VAL A 209 -29.36 19.97 -30.54
N VAL A 210 -29.23 19.56 -31.80
CA VAL A 210 -28.00 19.64 -32.59
C VAL A 210 -28.16 20.70 -33.66
N VAL A 211 -27.35 21.75 -33.57
CA VAL A 211 -27.40 22.94 -34.46
C VAL A 211 -26.07 23.22 -35.14
N LYS A 212 -24.97 22.62 -34.65
CA LYS A 212 -23.64 22.82 -35.24
C LYS A 212 -23.53 22.10 -36.57
N THR A 213 -22.82 22.70 -37.53
CA THR A 213 -22.68 22.17 -38.89
C THR A 213 -21.27 21.68 -39.23
N SER A 214 -20.32 21.80 -38.29
CA SER A 214 -18.92 21.39 -38.47
C SER A 214 -18.40 20.60 -37.28
N PHE A 215 -17.61 19.56 -37.56
CA PHE A 215 -16.90 18.77 -36.55
C PHE A 215 -15.72 19.50 -35.90
N ASP A 216 -15.35 20.69 -36.36
CA ASP A 216 -14.38 21.54 -35.66
C ASP A 216 -14.97 22.14 -34.38
N SER A 217 -16.31 22.25 -34.31
CA SER A 217 -17.05 22.71 -33.14
C SER A 217 -18.43 22.03 -33.08
N PRO A 218 -18.47 20.71 -32.81
CA PRO A 218 -19.71 19.94 -32.77
C PRO A 218 -20.46 20.15 -31.44
N ASP A 219 -21.74 19.77 -31.42
CA ASP A 219 -22.44 19.56 -30.15
C ASP A 219 -21.94 18.24 -29.54
N ILE A 220 -21.54 18.26 -28.27
CA ILE A 220 -20.96 17.09 -27.59
C ILE A 220 -21.97 16.55 -26.59
N ILE A 221 -22.28 15.26 -26.71
CA ILE A 221 -23.10 14.51 -25.77
C ILE A 221 -22.20 13.45 -25.14
N GLU A 222 -21.99 13.53 -23.83
CA GLU A 222 -21.10 12.63 -23.10
C GLU A 222 -21.82 12.02 -21.91
N PHE A 223 -21.79 10.69 -21.79
CA PHE A 223 -22.41 9.95 -20.70
C PHE A 223 -21.74 8.60 -20.48
N THR A 224 -21.90 8.02 -19.29
CA THR A 224 -21.44 6.65 -19.00
C THR A 224 -22.55 5.66 -19.36
N ALA A 225 -22.23 4.63 -20.15
CA ALA A 225 -23.14 3.54 -20.48
C ALA A 225 -23.31 2.57 -19.30
N ASP A 226 -23.98 2.99 -18.22
CA ASP A 226 -24.09 2.25 -16.97
C ASP A 226 -25.25 1.21 -16.95
N LYS A 227 -26.11 1.23 -17.96
CA LYS A 227 -27.27 0.34 -18.09
C LYS A 227 -27.06 -0.60 -19.27
N ALA A 228 -26.94 -1.91 -19.01
CA ALA A 228 -26.92 -2.92 -20.06
C ALA A 228 -28.30 -3.02 -20.73
N GLY A 229 -28.33 -3.22 -22.05
CA GLY A 229 -29.57 -3.32 -22.81
C GLY A 229 -29.49 -2.64 -24.17
N THR A 230 -30.66 -2.44 -24.78
CA THR A 230 -30.82 -1.79 -26.08
C THR A 230 -31.74 -0.59 -25.91
N PHE A 231 -31.25 0.59 -26.29
CA PHE A 231 -31.93 1.87 -26.12
C PHE A 231 -32.12 2.55 -27.48
N GLU A 232 -33.29 3.14 -27.67
CA GLU A 232 -33.57 3.93 -28.88
C GLU A 232 -32.86 5.28 -28.79
N ILE A 233 -32.24 5.68 -29.91
CA ILE A 233 -31.75 7.03 -30.13
C ILE A 233 -32.72 7.67 -31.11
N TYR A 234 -33.27 8.85 -30.83
CA TYR A 234 -34.24 9.49 -31.72
C TYR A 234 -34.17 11.01 -31.69
N CYS A 235 -34.80 11.69 -32.66
CA CYS A 235 -34.88 13.14 -32.69
C CYS A 235 -36.18 13.60 -32.02
N LYS A 236 -36.11 14.05 -30.76
CA LYS A 236 -37.28 14.50 -30.02
C LYS A 236 -37.90 15.78 -30.59
N THR A 237 -37.08 16.75 -30.98
CA THR A 237 -37.54 18.01 -31.61
C THR A 237 -38.30 17.76 -32.93
N CYS A 238 -38.03 16.64 -33.60
CA CYS A 238 -38.69 16.25 -34.83
C CYS A 238 -40.12 15.73 -34.59
N GLU A 239 -40.50 15.30 -33.39
CA GLU A 239 -41.84 14.76 -33.13
C GLU A 239 -42.94 15.83 -33.18
N THR A 240 -42.59 17.08 -32.84
CA THR A 240 -43.51 18.22 -32.77
C THR A 240 -43.07 19.40 -33.65
N GLY A 241 -42.12 19.17 -34.55
CA GLY A 241 -41.48 20.21 -35.35
C GLY A 241 -42.38 20.77 -36.47
N PRO A 242 -42.12 22.01 -36.94
CA PRO A 242 -42.91 22.67 -37.99
C PRO A 242 -42.82 21.98 -39.37
N LEU A 243 -41.85 21.09 -39.56
CA LEU A 243 -41.67 20.29 -40.78
C LEU A 243 -42.39 18.92 -40.73
N GLY A 244 -43.07 18.59 -39.62
CA GLY A 244 -43.73 17.32 -39.40
C GLY A 244 -42.84 16.29 -38.69
N ALA A 245 -43.41 15.12 -38.40
CA ALA A 245 -42.70 14.03 -37.75
C ALA A 245 -41.74 13.32 -38.72
N HIS A 246 -40.49 13.11 -38.29
CA HIS A 246 -39.47 12.33 -39.03
C HIS A 246 -39.23 10.99 -38.32
N PRO A 247 -40.13 9.99 -38.47
CA PRO A 247 -40.05 8.73 -37.73
C PRO A 247 -38.81 7.89 -38.05
N TRP A 248 -38.08 8.22 -39.12
CA TRP A 248 -36.86 7.56 -39.54
C TRP A 248 -35.59 8.15 -38.91
N MET A 249 -35.67 9.30 -38.22
CA MET A 249 -34.53 9.87 -37.49
C MET A 249 -34.32 9.12 -36.17
N LYS A 250 -33.91 7.87 -36.32
CA LYS A 250 -33.75 6.89 -35.26
C LYS A 250 -32.43 6.15 -35.39
N GLY A 251 -31.93 5.67 -34.27
CA GLY A 251 -30.79 4.79 -34.13
C GLY A 251 -30.91 3.94 -32.88
N THR A 252 -29.86 3.18 -32.58
CA THR A 252 -29.85 2.26 -31.46
C THR A 252 -28.53 2.32 -30.72
N LEU A 253 -28.60 2.38 -29.40
CA LEU A 253 -27.49 2.17 -28.49
C LEU A 253 -27.60 0.77 -27.88
N GLU A 254 -26.63 -0.10 -28.17
CA GLU A 254 -26.50 -1.42 -27.56
C GLU A 254 -25.38 -1.38 -26.51
N VAL A 255 -25.71 -1.64 -25.25
CA VAL A 255 -24.77 -1.70 -24.13
C VAL A 255 -24.67 -3.15 -23.68
N LYS A 256 -23.49 -3.74 -23.90
CA LYS A 256 -23.17 -5.14 -23.59
C LYS A 256 -22.71 -5.33 -22.16
#